data_AF-A0A1F9EUR7-F1
#
_entry.id   AF-A0A1F9EUR7-F1
#
_cell.length_a   1.000
_cell.length_b   1.000
_cell.length_c   1.000
_cell.angle_alpha   90.00
_cell.angle_beta   90.00
_cell.angle_gamma   90.00
#
_symmetry.space_group_name_H-M   'P 1'
#
loop_
_entity.id
_entity.type
_entity.pdbx_description
1 polymer ?
#
loop_
_entity_poly.entity_id
_entity_poly.type
_entity_poly.pdbx_seq_one_letter_code
_entity_poly.pdbx_strand_id
1 'polypeptide(L)'
;MSYYVTSLPPEKATKIVQCVRGRWGIENRLHYVLDVAFDEDGSRVRSRNAPESLARMRHIAFNLIKACKRQADVSLGVKRILAATDNALLAGILRVK
;
A
#
# COMPACT_ATOMS: atom_id res chain seq x y z
N MET A 1 -6.17 -8.06 -26.53
CA MET A 1 -5.00 -8.96 -26.53
C MET A 1 -3.88 -8.24 -25.79
N SER A 2 -3.25 -8.86 -24.78
CA SER A 2 -2.15 -8.23 -24.03
C SER A 2 -0.84 -8.98 -24.28
N TYR A 3 0.21 -8.27 -24.65
CA TYR A 3 1.55 -8.82 -24.89
C TYR A 3 2.47 -8.48 -23.71
N TYR A 4 3.39 -9.40 -23.37
CA TYR A 4 4.32 -9.24 -22.26
C TYR A 4 5.75 -9.51 -22.70
N VAL A 5 6.70 -8.74 -22.17
CA VAL A 5 8.14 -8.92 -22.38
C VAL A 5 8.76 -9.41 -21.07
N THR A 6 9.62 -10.42 -21.14
CA THR A 6 10.28 -11.00 -19.97
C THR A 6 11.69 -11.47 -20.32
N SER A 7 12.59 -11.39 -19.36
CA SER A 7 13.93 -12.01 -19.43
C SER A 7 13.92 -13.48 -18.98
N LEU A 8 12.78 -14.00 -18.51
CA LEU A 8 12.65 -15.41 -18.16
C LEU A 8 12.59 -16.27 -19.43
N PRO A 9 13.26 -17.43 -19.43
CA PRO A 9 13.25 -18.30 -20.59
C PRO A 9 11.90 -19.05 -20.69
N PRO A 10 11.51 -19.53 -21.89
CA PRO A 10 10.18 -20.07 -22.16
C PRO A 10 9.79 -21.28 -21.30
N GLU A 11 10.77 -22.07 -20.85
CA GLU A 11 10.54 -23.26 -20.01
C GLU A 11 9.96 -22.90 -18.64
N LYS A 12 10.06 -21.62 -18.23
CA LYS A 12 9.46 -21.08 -17.01
C LYS A 12 8.06 -20.49 -17.23
N ALA A 13 7.32 -20.97 -18.24
CA ALA A 13 5.98 -20.51 -18.59
C ALA A 13 5.04 -20.35 -17.38
N THR A 14 4.99 -21.32 -16.46
CA THR A 14 4.17 -21.25 -15.25
C THR A 14 4.53 -20.06 -14.37
N LYS A 15 5.83 -19.78 -14.19
CA LYS A 15 6.30 -18.64 -13.40
C LYS A 15 5.97 -17.31 -14.09
N ILE A 16 6.08 -17.26 -15.43
CA ILE A 16 5.71 -16.09 -16.22
C ILE A 16 4.21 -15.77 -16.01
N VAL A 17 3.34 -16.77 -16.13
CA VAL A 17 1.89 -16.60 -15.89
C VAL A 17 1.60 -16.17 -14.46
N GLN A 18 2.27 -16.77 -13.47
CA GLN A 18 2.14 -16.36 -12.06
C GLN A 18 2.54 -14.90 -11.84
N CYS A 19 3.64 -14.42 -12.44
CA CYS A 19 4.06 -13.03 -12.37
C CYS A 19 3.02 -12.09 -13.01
N VAL A 20 2.52 -12.43 -14.20
CA VAL A 20 1.49 -11.64 -14.90
C VAL A 20 0.22 -11.53 -14.05
N ARG A 21 -0.25 -12.63 -13.46
CA ARG A 21 -1.40 -12.61 -12.55
C ARG A 21 -1.09 -11.87 -11.25
N GLY A 22 0.12 -12.06 -10.72
CA GLY A 22 0.58 -11.47 -9.46
C GLY A 22 0.66 -9.95 -9.51
N ARG A 23 0.87 -9.35 -10.69
CA ARG A 23 0.88 -7.89 -10.87
C ARG A 23 -0.42 -7.23 -10.40
N TRP A 24 -1.57 -7.84 -10.65
CA TRP A 24 -2.87 -7.35 -10.15
C TRP A 24 -2.96 -7.34 -8.63
N GLY A 25 -2.16 -8.17 -7.96
CA GLY A 25 -2.05 -8.16 -6.51
C GLY A 25 -1.47 -6.84 -5.98
N ILE A 26 -0.66 -6.11 -6.76
CA ILE A 26 -0.15 -4.78 -6.38
C ILE A 26 -1.30 -3.77 -6.43
N GLU A 27 -2.03 -3.75 -7.54
CA GLU A 27 -3.18 -2.85 -7.72
C GLU A 27 -4.22 -3.02 -6.61
N ASN A 28 -4.65 -4.27 -6.38
CA ASN A 28 -5.73 -4.55 -5.45
C ASN A 28 -5.32 -4.37 -3.97
N ARG A 29 -4.04 -4.58 -3.62
CA ARG A 29 -3.59 -4.59 -2.21
C ARG A 29 -2.86 -3.33 -1.78
N LEU A 30 -2.38 -2.53 -2.72
CA LEU A 30 -1.66 -1.29 -2.46
C LEU A 30 -2.42 -0.10 -3.03
N HIS A 31 -2.56 0.00 -4.35
CA HIS A 31 -3.17 1.18 -5.00
C HIS A 31 -4.58 1.44 -4.50
N TYR A 32 -5.48 0.45 -4.59
CA TYR A 32 -6.85 0.60 -4.09
C TYR A 32 -6.92 1.03 -2.61
N VAL A 33 -5.99 0.55 -1.77
CA VAL A 33 -5.96 0.94 -0.35
C VAL A 33 -5.49 2.38 -0.19
N LEU A 34 -4.52 2.83 -0.97
CA LEU A 34 -4.07 4.22 -0.95
C LEU A 34 -5.18 5.16 -1.47
N ASP A 35 -5.80 4.80 -2.58
CA ASP A 35 -6.87 5.56 -3.21
C ASP A 35 -8.04 5.77 -2.24
N VAL A 36 -8.52 4.69 -1.62
CA VAL A 36 -9.72 4.73 -0.76
C VAL A 36 -9.41 4.99 0.71
N ALA A 37 -8.49 4.22 1.31
CA ALA A 37 -8.25 4.30 2.76
C ALA A 37 -7.36 5.49 3.15
N PHE A 38 -6.54 6.01 2.22
CA PHE A 38 -5.70 7.21 2.42
C PHE A 38 -6.18 8.44 1.63
N ASP A 39 -7.34 8.34 0.96
CA ASP A 39 -7.96 9.42 0.18
C ASP A 39 -6.94 10.07 -0.78
N GLU A 40 -6.23 9.21 -1.52
CA GLU A 40 -5.23 9.67 -2.48
C GLU A 40 -5.89 10.28 -3.72
N ASP A 41 -6.92 9.64 -4.27
CA ASP A 41 -7.70 10.13 -5.41
C ASP A 41 -8.38 11.48 -5.14
N GLY A 42 -8.87 11.67 -3.91
CA GLY A 42 -9.50 12.92 -3.47
C GLY A 42 -8.51 14.06 -3.21
N SER A 43 -7.20 13.79 -3.24
CA SER A 43 -6.19 14.75 -2.80
C SER A 43 -6.04 15.94 -3.75
N ARG A 44 -6.29 17.16 -3.23
CA ARG A 44 -6.17 18.42 -3.96
C ARG A 44 -4.78 19.06 -3.88
N VAL A 45 -3.80 18.37 -3.30
CA VAL A 45 -2.42 18.86 -3.18
C VAL A 45 -1.78 18.87 -4.57
N ARG A 46 -1.39 20.05 -5.07
CA ARG A 46 -0.80 20.23 -6.41
C ARG A 46 0.46 21.11 -6.43
N SER A 47 0.92 21.57 -5.27
CA SER A 47 2.03 22.52 -5.19
C SER A 47 3.39 21.82 -5.19
N ARG A 48 4.26 22.17 -6.15
CA ARG A 48 5.67 21.75 -6.20
C ARG A 48 5.83 20.24 -5.95
N ASN A 49 6.67 19.87 -4.98
CA ASN A 49 6.98 18.47 -4.62
C ASN A 49 6.02 17.90 -3.57
N ALA A 50 4.98 18.63 -3.18
CA ALA A 50 4.04 18.18 -2.16
C ALA A 50 3.26 16.90 -2.57
N PRO A 51 2.83 16.71 -3.84
CA PRO A 51 2.18 15.47 -4.26
C PRO A 51 3.07 14.24 -4.06
N GLU A 52 4.33 14.31 -4.52
CA GLU A 52 5.30 13.21 -4.37
C GLU A 52 5.64 12.95 -2.91
N SER A 53 5.87 14.02 -2.13
CA SER A 53 6.18 13.92 -0.71
C SER A 53 5.04 13.26 0.06
N LEU A 54 3.79 13.63 -0.25
CA LEU A 54 2.62 13.07 0.39
C LEU A 54 2.39 11.60 -0.01
N ALA A 55 2.57 11.26 -1.28
CA ALA A 55 2.52 9.87 -1.74
C ALA A 55 3.54 9.01 -0.96
N ARG A 56 4.79 9.47 -0.83
CA ARG A 56 5.81 8.76 -0.06
C ARG A 56 5.41 8.58 1.41
N MET A 57 4.87 9.62 2.04
CA MET A 57 4.37 9.56 3.42
C MET A 57 3.23 8.56 3.58
N ARG A 58 2.27 8.52 2.64
CA ARG A 58 1.18 7.53 2.64
C ARG A 58 1.70 6.10 2.54
N HIS A 59 2.66 5.85 1.64
CA HIS A 59 3.30 4.53 1.52
C HIS A 59 4.02 4.10 2.81
N ILE A 60 4.75 5.02 3.47
CA ILE A 60 5.39 4.74 4.77
C ILE A 60 4.34 4.37 5.81
N ALA A 61 3.29 5.19 5.95
CA ALA A 61 2.22 4.94 6.90
C ALA A 61 1.48 3.62 6.63
N PHE A 62 1.17 3.32 5.36
CA PHE A 62 0.56 2.05 4.95
C PHE A 62 1.41 0.86 5.39
N ASN A 63 2.71 0.89 5.13
CA ASN A 63 3.61 -0.21 5.48
C ASN A 63 3.70 -0.41 7.01
N LEU A 64 3.81 0.67 7.78
CA LEU A 64 3.85 0.60 9.25
C LEU A 64 2.56 0.04 9.85
N ILE A 65 1.40 0.55 9.40
CA ILE A 65 0.09 0.09 9.88
C ILE A 65 -0.11 -1.40 9.52
N LYS A 66 0.27 -1.81 8.30
CA LYS A 66 0.14 -3.19 7.85
C LYS A 66 1.06 -4.16 8.61
N ALA A 67 2.24 -3.71 9.00
CA ALA A 67 3.19 -4.52 9.77
C ALA A 67 2.80 -4.62 11.27
N CYS A 68 2.01 -3.68 11.79
CA CYS A 68 1.49 -3.72 13.15
C CYS A 68 0.37 -4.78 13.31
N LYS A 69 0.74 -5.95 13.82
CA LYS A 69 -0.20 -7.06 14.13
C LYS A 69 -0.92 -6.92 15.49
N ARG A 70 -0.58 -5.91 16.28
CA ARG A 70 -0.87 -5.85 17.74
C ARG A 70 -2.30 -5.42 18.10
N GLN A 71 -3.08 -4.87 17.18
CA GLN A 71 -4.48 -4.52 17.43
C GLN A 71 -5.42 -5.16 16.42
N ALA A 72 -6.63 -5.45 16.91
CA ALA A 72 -7.80 -6.11 16.34
C ALA A 72 -7.94 -6.11 14.81
N ASP A 73 -8.71 -7.09 14.32
CA ASP A 73 -8.98 -7.40 12.91
C ASP A 73 -9.88 -6.35 12.21
N VAL A 74 -9.54 -5.06 12.40
CA VAL A 74 -10.24 -3.91 11.80
C VAL A 74 -9.52 -3.45 10.52
N SER A 75 -10.25 -2.79 9.64
CA SER A 75 -9.74 -2.34 8.34
C SER A 75 -8.58 -1.34 8.49
N LEU A 76 -7.70 -1.27 7.48
CA LEU A 76 -6.55 -0.36 7.48
C LEU A 76 -6.95 1.11 7.61
N GLY A 77 -8.09 1.51 7.01
CA GLY A 77 -8.63 2.87 7.14
C GLY A 77 -9.03 3.20 8.59
N VAL A 78 -9.67 2.25 9.28
CA VAL A 78 -10.03 2.41 10.70
C VAL A 78 -8.75 2.43 11.57
N LYS A 79 -7.78 1.55 11.32
CA LYS A 79 -6.49 1.57 12.05
C LYS A 79 -5.78 2.92 11.90
N ARG A 80 -5.80 3.51 10.71
CA ARG A 80 -5.23 4.85 10.46
C ARG A 80 -5.91 5.91 11.32
N ILE A 81 -7.24 5.93 11.36
CA ILE A 81 -8.01 6.90 12.16
C ILE A 81 -7.74 6.69 13.65
N LEU A 82 -7.78 5.44 14.13
CA LEU A 82 -7.48 5.12 15.52
C LEU A 82 -6.06 5.55 15.92
N ALA A 83 -5.07 5.32 15.05
CA ALA A 83 -3.70 5.76 15.29
C ALA A 83 -3.56 7.29 15.31
N ALA A 84 -4.46 8.03 14.67
CA ALA A 84 -4.50 9.48 14.76
C ALA A 84 -5.12 9.99 16.07
N THR A 85 -5.94 9.16 16.74
CA THR A 85 -6.66 9.54 17.97
C THR A 85 -6.10 8.92 19.24
N ASP A 86 -5.37 7.80 19.14
CA ASP A 86 -4.77 7.08 20.27
C ASP A 86 -3.24 7.03 20.15
N ASN A 87 -2.58 7.78 21.02
CA ASN A 87 -1.12 7.87 21.07
C ASN A 87 -0.45 6.55 21.48
N ALA A 88 -1.13 5.69 22.26
CA ALA A 88 -0.57 4.40 22.64
C ALA A 88 -0.52 3.44 21.44
N LEU A 89 -1.60 3.41 20.65
CA LEU A 89 -1.64 2.70 19.37
C LEU A 89 -0.61 3.25 18.37
N LEU A 90 -0.54 4.59 18.22
CA LEU A 90 0.44 5.23 17.35
C LEU A 90 1.87 4.84 17.72
N ALA A 91 2.22 4.95 19.01
CA ALA A 91 3.53 4.55 19.50
C ALA A 91 3.81 3.06 19.25
N GLY A 92 2.79 2.20 19.34
CA GLY A 92 2.88 0.79 18.98
C GLY A 92 3.22 0.57 17.51
N ILE A 93 2.56 1.31 16.60
CA ILE A 93 2.77 1.24 15.15
C ILE A 93 4.17 1.77 14.75
N LEU A 94 4.62 2.86 15.35
CA LEU A 94 5.93 3.46 15.05
C LEU A 94 7.11 2.62 15.54
N ARG A 95 6.89 1.69 16.48
CA ARG A 95 7.91 0.77 17.00
C ARG A 95 8.06 -0.52 16.20
N VAL A 96 7.31 -0.67 15.11
CA VAL A 96 7.42 -1.84 14.24
C VAL A 96 8.78 -1.79 13.52
N LYS A 97 9.60 -2.82 13.74
CA LYS A 97 10.92 -2.99 13.11
C LYS A 97 10.79 -3.62 11.74
#